data_AF-I5C666-F1
#
_entry.id   AF-I5C666-F1
#
_cell.length_a   1.000
_cell.length_b   1.000
_cell.length_c   1.000
_cell.angle_alpha   90.00
_cell.angle_beta   90.00
_cell.angle_gamma   90.00
#
_symmetry.space_group_name_H-M   'P 1'
#
loop_
_entity.id
_entity.type
_entity.pdbx_description
1 polymer ?
#
loop_
_entity_poly.entity_id
_entity_poly.type
_entity_poly.pdbx_seq_one_letter_code
_entity_poly.pdbx_strand_id
1 'polypeptide(L)'
;MESLNSLSVDIARAIDHEASIDLWDRYRRGERNVFTRRLYTLKGQQTFDEIQNKYRSDPEFHSAVDLYCRDFEKLLRDVSRSDRDNMMTQTYLTSDTGKVYTMLAHASGRLR
;
A
#
# COMPACT_ATOMS: atom_id res chain seq x y z
N MET A 1 4.82 14.57 -16.89
CA MET A 1 4.94 13.88 -15.60
C MET A 1 3.65 13.15 -15.35
N GLU A 2 3.66 11.82 -15.32
CA GLU A 2 2.56 11.06 -14.73
C GLU A 2 2.54 11.36 -13.24
N SER A 3 1.45 11.95 -12.75
CA SER A 3 1.27 12.20 -11.33
C SER A 3 0.88 10.89 -10.64
N LEU A 4 1.17 10.76 -9.35
CA LEU A 4 0.76 9.60 -8.55
C LEU A 4 -0.75 9.31 -8.65
N ASN A 5 -1.55 10.33 -8.95
CA ASN A 5 -2.99 10.22 -9.22
C ASN A 5 -3.32 9.38 -10.47
N SER A 6 -2.54 9.46 -11.56
CA SER A 6 -2.83 8.64 -12.76
C SER A 6 -2.55 7.15 -12.54
N LEU A 7 -1.58 6.82 -11.68
CA LEU A 7 -1.26 5.43 -11.30
C LEU A 7 -2.23 4.83 -10.27
N SER A 8 -2.90 5.67 -9.47
CA SER A 8 -3.69 5.23 -8.31
C SER A 8 -4.77 4.19 -8.64
N VAL A 9 -5.46 4.34 -9.78
CA VAL A 9 -6.56 3.45 -10.18
C VAL A 9 -6.04 2.07 -10.60
N ASP A 10 -4.94 2.02 -11.36
CA ASP A 10 -4.33 0.76 -11.76
C ASP A 10 -3.72 0.03 -10.55
N ILE A 11 -3.12 0.77 -9.62
CA ILE A 11 -2.61 0.21 -8.38
C ILE A 11 -3.75 -0.34 -7.50
N ALA A 12 -4.88 0.37 -7.38
CA ALA A 12 -6.01 -0.11 -6.58
C ALA A 12 -6.58 -1.44 -7.12
N ARG A 13 -6.48 -1.66 -8.44
CA ARG A 13 -6.85 -2.93 -9.10
C ARG A 13 -5.74 -3.99 -9.10
N ALA A 14 -4.54 -3.64 -8.64
CA ALA A 14 -3.40 -4.57 -8.59
C ALA A 14 -3.53 -5.61 -7.46
N ILE A 15 -4.38 -5.35 -6.46
CA ILE A 15 -4.67 -6.27 -5.35
C ILE A 15 -6.18 -6.50 -5.28
N ASP A 16 -6.58 -7.77 -5.25
CA ASP A 16 -7.96 -8.15 -4.96
C ASP A 16 -8.36 -7.70 -3.55
N HIS A 17 -9.64 -7.31 -3.38
CA HIS A 17 -10.10 -6.80 -2.09
C HIS A 17 -9.96 -7.85 -0.98
N GLU A 18 -10.35 -9.10 -1.23
CA GLU A 18 -10.20 -10.20 -0.27
C GLU A 18 -8.75 -10.48 0.09
N ALA A 19 -7.84 -10.43 -0.90
CA ALA A 19 -6.41 -10.58 -0.66
C ALA A 19 -5.85 -9.44 0.23
N SER A 20 -6.40 -8.23 0.10
CA SER A 20 -6.05 -7.10 0.97
C SER A 20 -6.53 -7.33 2.41
N ILE A 21 -7.75 -7.85 2.59
CA ILE A 21 -8.30 -8.18 3.91
C ILE A 21 -7.43 -9.24 4.61
N ASP A 22 -7.16 -10.36 3.93
CA ASP A 22 -6.35 -11.46 4.47
C ASP A 22 -4.94 -11.00 4.85
N LEU A 23 -4.28 -10.25 3.96
CA LEU A 23 -2.95 -9.70 4.21
C LEU A 23 -2.88 -8.91 5.52
N TRP A 24 -3.80 -7.96 5.71
CA TRP A 24 -3.78 -7.10 6.88
C TRP A 24 -4.20 -7.85 8.15
N ASP A 25 -5.06 -8.86 8.05
CA ASP A 25 -5.37 -9.71 9.20
C ASP A 25 -4.14 -10.50 9.67
N ARG A 26 -3.44 -11.15 8.74
CA ARG A 26 -2.21 -11.90 9.01
C ARG A 26 -1.10 -11.00 9.56
N TYR A 27 -0.92 -9.81 8.98
CA TYR A 27 0.03 -8.83 9.49
C TYR A 27 -0.27 -8.42 10.93
N ARG A 28 -1.54 -8.13 11.26
CA ARG A 28 -1.95 -7.79 12.64
C ARG A 28 -1.73 -8.93 13.63
N ARG A 29 -1.86 -10.18 13.19
CA ARG A 29 -1.54 -11.37 14.01
C ARG A 29 -0.03 -11.58 14.22
N GLY A 30 0.82 -10.74 13.62
CA GLY A 30 2.27 -10.81 13.75
C GLY A 30 2.93 -11.81 12.80
N GLU A 31 2.21 -12.28 11.77
CA GLU A 31 2.84 -13.07 10.72
C GLU A 31 3.88 -12.22 9.97
N ARG A 32 5.05 -12.81 9.75
CA ARG A 32 6.16 -12.16 9.05
C ARG A 32 6.16 -12.57 7.59
N ASN A 33 6.75 -11.73 6.73
CA ASN A 33 6.91 -12.02 5.31
C ASN A 33 5.58 -12.21 4.56
N VAL A 34 4.54 -11.51 4.99
CA VAL A 34 3.21 -11.56 4.36
C VAL A 34 3.13 -10.66 3.13
N PHE A 35 3.94 -9.60 3.08
CA PHE A 35 4.06 -8.74 1.91
C PHE A 35 5.01 -9.39 0.90
N THR A 36 4.43 -10.09 -0.06
CA THR A 36 5.18 -10.72 -1.15
C THR A 36 4.61 -10.32 -2.50
N ARG A 37 5.39 -10.45 -3.57
CA ARG A 37 4.92 -10.15 -4.93
C ARG A 37 3.70 -10.97 -5.35
N ARG A 38 3.48 -12.14 -4.74
CA ARG A 38 2.34 -13.03 -5.03
C ARG A 38 1.00 -12.48 -4.55
N LEU A 39 1.01 -11.44 -3.72
CA LEU A 39 -0.19 -10.70 -3.31
C LEU A 39 -0.88 -10.02 -4.51
N TYR A 40 -0.10 -9.66 -5.53
CA TYR A 40 -0.59 -8.88 -6.66
C TYR A 40 -1.07 -9.76 -7.80
N THR A 41 -2.08 -9.27 -8.53
CA THR A 41 -2.47 -9.82 -9.83
C THR A 41 -1.29 -9.81 -10.81
N LEU A 42 -1.37 -10.56 -11.92
CA LEU A 42 -0.28 -10.58 -12.91
C LEU A 42 0.08 -9.18 -13.43
N LYS A 43 -0.92 -8.34 -13.73
CA LYS A 43 -0.71 -6.93 -14.10
C LYS A 43 -0.12 -6.16 -12.90
N GLY A 44 -0.62 -6.40 -11.70
CA GLY A 44 -0.12 -5.78 -10.48
C GLY A 44 1.35 -6.06 -10.18
N GLN A 45 1.86 -7.25 -10.51
CA GLN A 45 3.28 -7.58 -10.37
C GLN A 45 4.16 -6.76 -11.33
N GLN A 46 3.69 -6.52 -12.56
CA GLN A 46 4.39 -5.64 -13.50
C GLN A 46 4.39 -4.19 -12.99
N THR A 47 3.25 -3.71 -12.51
CA THR A 47 3.14 -2.39 -11.87
C THR A 47 4.04 -2.27 -10.65
N PHE A 48 4.20 -3.32 -9.83
CA PHE A 48 5.14 -3.33 -8.71
C PHE A 48 6.59 -3.13 -9.18
N ASP A 49 7.01 -3.84 -10.24
CA ASP A 49 8.35 -3.70 -10.80
C ASP A 49 8.60 -2.30 -11.36
N GLU A 50 7.63 -1.72 -12.06
CA GLU A 50 7.69 -0.35 -12.58
C GLU A 50 7.83 0.67 -11.44
N ILE A 51 7.00 0.56 -10.40
CA ILE A 51 7.04 1.45 -9.23
C ILE A 51 8.37 1.31 -8.50
N GLN A 52 8.85 0.09 -8.28
CA GLN A 52 10.12 -0.15 -7.60
C GLN A 52 11.30 0.43 -8.38
N ASN A 53 11.32 0.26 -9.70
CA ASN A 53 12.35 0.85 -10.55
C ASN A 53 12.28 2.38 -10.53
N LYS A 54 11.09 2.95 -10.72
CA LYS A 54 10.86 4.40 -10.72
C LYS A 54 11.22 5.03 -9.37
N TYR A 55 10.85 4.40 -8.26
CA TYR A 55 11.21 4.85 -6.90
C TYR A 55 12.72 4.97 -6.70
N ARG A 56 13.52 4.09 -7.34
CA ARG A 56 14.99 4.14 -7.26
C ARG A 56 15.62 5.16 -8.21
N SER A 57 15.02 5.38 -9.38
CA SER A 57 15.62 6.17 -10.45
C SER A 57 15.12 7.62 -10.53
N ASP A 58 13.97 7.94 -9.95
CA ASP A 58 13.29 9.23 -10.05
C ASP A 58 13.12 9.88 -8.65
N PRO A 59 13.92 10.90 -8.30
CA PRO A 59 13.85 11.58 -7.00
C PRO A 59 12.53 12.28 -6.70
N GLU A 60 11.83 12.77 -7.73
CA GLU A 60 10.53 13.42 -7.55
C GLU A 60 9.47 12.37 -7.20
N PHE A 61 9.46 11.26 -7.92
CA PHE A 61 8.57 10.13 -7.63
C PHE A 61 8.88 9.52 -6.25
N HIS A 62 10.16 9.37 -5.90
CA HIS A 62 10.57 8.95 -4.56
C HIS A 62 9.96 9.84 -3.47
N SER A 63 10.10 11.16 -3.62
CA SER A 63 9.56 12.14 -2.66
C SER A 63 8.04 12.08 -2.57
N ALA A 64 7.35 11.89 -3.71
CA ALA A 64 5.89 11.74 -3.74
C ALA A 64 5.41 10.47 -3.03
N VAL A 65 6.10 9.33 -3.24
CA VAL A 65 5.79 8.07 -2.56
C VAL A 65 6.04 8.17 -1.06
N ASP A 66 7.13 8.83 -0.66
CA ASP A 66 7.47 9.08 0.74
C ASP A 66 6.42 9.93 1.45
N LEU A 67 6.00 11.03 0.81
CA LEU A 67 4.94 11.88 1.31
C LEU A 67 3.62 11.11 1.46
N TYR A 68 3.23 10.37 0.41
CA TYR A 68 2.00 9.58 0.43
C TYR A 68 1.96 8.57 1.58
N CYS A 69 3.02 7.78 1.75
CA CYS A 69 3.07 6.78 2.81
C CYS A 69 3.02 7.43 4.20
N ARG A 70 3.77 8.51 4.40
CA ARG A 70 3.80 9.23 5.68
C ARG A 70 2.43 9.80 6.04
N ASP A 71 1.75 10.40 5.08
CA ASP A 71 0.44 11.01 5.31
C ASP A 71 -0.63 9.94 5.56
N PHE A 72 -0.56 8.81 4.85
CA PHE A 72 -1.45 7.68 5.10
C PHE A 72 -1.21 7.05 6.48
N GLU A 73 0.04 6.85 6.88
CA GLU A 73 0.38 6.35 8.22
C GLU A 73 -0.05 7.32 9.33
N LYS A 74 0.00 8.63 9.07
CA LYS A 74 -0.55 9.63 10.00
C LYS A 74 -2.05 9.48 10.14
N LEU A 75 -2.78 9.34 9.03
CA LEU A 75 -4.22 9.08 9.04
C LEU A 75 -4.54 7.82 9.86
N LEU A 76 -3.83 6.71 9.65
CA LEU A 76 -4.05 5.48 10.41
C LEU A 76 -3.80 5.67 11.92
N ARG A 77 -2.75 6.41 12.30
CA ARG A 77 -2.47 6.73 13.71
C ARG A 77 -3.55 7.60 14.35
N ASP A 78 -4.09 8.56 13.60
CA ASP A 78 -5.12 9.46 14.11
C ASP A 78 -6.46 8.72 14.27
N VAL A 79 -6.79 7.84 13.32
CA VAL A 79 -7.98 6.97 13.37
C VAL A 79 -7.87 5.94 14.50
N SER A 80 -6.73 5.27 14.66
CA SER A 80 -6.56 4.20 15.66
C SER A 80 -6.72 4.69 17.10
N ARG A 81 -6.41 5.96 17.39
CA ARG A 81 -6.63 6.58 18.71
C ARG A 81 -8.10 6.60 19.12
N SER A 82 -9.02 6.62 18.17
CA SER A 82 -10.46 6.70 18.41
C SER A 82 -11.18 5.36 18.15
N ASP A 83 -10.45 4.32 17.75
CA ASP A 83 -10.98 3.07 17.20
C ASP A 83 -10.63 1.88 18.11
N ARG A 84 -11.44 1.68 19.18
CA ARG A 84 -11.18 0.64 20.20
C ARG A 84 -11.10 -0.78 19.64
N ASP A 85 -11.79 -1.06 18.54
CA ASP A 85 -11.88 -2.39 17.93
C ASP A 85 -11.05 -2.51 16.64
N ASN A 86 -10.26 -1.49 16.28
CA ASN A 86 -9.48 -1.41 15.02
C ASN A 86 -10.31 -1.58 13.73
N MET A 87 -11.62 -1.37 13.79
CA MET A 87 -12.54 -1.59 12.66
C MET A 87 -12.35 -0.52 11.59
N MET A 88 -12.27 0.75 11.99
CA MET A 88 -12.04 1.87 11.07
C MET A 88 -10.66 1.78 10.42
N THR A 89 -9.64 1.43 11.20
CA THR A 89 -8.28 1.21 10.71
C THR A 89 -8.28 0.14 9.61
N GLN A 90 -9.00 -0.96 9.80
CA GLN A 90 -9.15 -2.01 8.80
C GLN A 90 -9.89 -1.52 7.55
N THR A 91 -10.96 -0.74 7.70
CA THR A 91 -11.68 -0.14 6.56
C THR A 91 -10.77 0.75 5.71
N TYR A 92 -9.92 1.57 6.33
CA TYR A 92 -8.96 2.38 5.58
C TYR A 92 -7.91 1.54 4.86
N LEU A 93 -7.37 0.50 5.53
CA LEU A 93 -6.35 -0.37 4.94
C LEU A 93 -6.86 -1.19 3.74
N THR A 94 -8.15 -1.57 3.72
CA THR A 94 -8.75 -2.36 2.64
C THR A 94 -9.40 -1.53 1.53
N SER A 95 -9.50 -0.21 1.74
CA SER A 95 -9.95 0.75 0.73
C SER A 95 -8.97 0.88 -0.45
N ASP A 96 -9.39 1.50 -1.55
CA ASP A 96 -8.53 1.74 -2.71
C ASP A 96 -7.27 2.54 -2.36
N THR A 97 -7.37 3.53 -1.47
CA THR A 97 -6.19 4.27 -0.99
C THR A 97 -5.30 3.40 -0.10
N GLY A 98 -5.87 2.50 0.69
CA GLY A 98 -5.13 1.49 1.45
C GLY A 98 -4.38 0.48 0.56
N LYS A 99 -4.97 0.08 -0.57
CA LYS A 99 -4.30 -0.76 -1.57
C LYS A 99 -3.16 -0.02 -2.27
N VAL A 100 -3.36 1.25 -2.59
CA VAL A 100 -2.29 2.12 -3.11
C VAL A 100 -1.15 2.23 -2.11
N TYR A 101 -1.46 2.51 -0.84
CA TYR A 101 -0.48 2.51 0.23
C TYR A 101 0.28 1.18 0.31
N THR A 102 -0.43 0.05 0.29
CA THR A 102 0.16 -1.30 0.37
C THR A 102 1.18 -1.52 -0.75
N MET A 103 0.83 -1.20 -2.00
CA MET A 103 1.74 -1.29 -3.14
C MET A 103 2.98 -0.41 -2.98
N LEU A 104 2.77 0.87 -2.67
CA LEU A 104 3.85 1.86 -2.58
C LEU A 104 4.81 1.59 -1.43
N ALA A 105 4.27 1.26 -0.25
CA ALA A 105 5.06 0.95 0.94
C ALA A 105 5.84 -0.36 0.77
N HIS A 106 5.27 -1.35 0.07
CA HIS A 106 5.99 -2.58 -0.25
C HIS A 106 7.07 -2.36 -1.33
N ALA A 107 6.77 -1.63 -2.41
CA ALA A 107 7.72 -1.35 -3.49
C ALA A 107 8.93 -0.50 -3.02
N SER A 108 8.69 0.43 -2.09
CA SER A 108 9.73 1.22 -1.41
C SER A 108 10.49 0.45 -0.32
N GLY A 109 10.05 -0.77 0.02
CA GLY A 109 10.71 -1.64 0.99
C GLY A 109 10.42 -1.33 2.47
N ARG A 110 9.40 -0.50 2.74
CA ARG A 110 8.89 -0.19 4.09
C ARG A 110 8.10 -1.36 4.68
N LEU A 111 7.30 -2.04 3.87
CA LEU A 111 6.57 -3.25 4.26
C LEU A 111 7.32 -4.49 3.78
N ARG A 112 7.41 -5.50 4.66
CA ARG A 112 8.10 -6.78 4.44
C ARG A 112 7.36 -7.90 5.14
#